data_AF-A0A3N6ZVP4-F1
#
_entry.id   AF-A0A3N6ZVP4-F1
#
_cell.length_a   1.000
_cell.length_b   1.000
_cell.length_c   1.000
_cell.angle_alpha   90.00
_cell.angle_beta   90.00
_cell.angle_gamma   90.00
#
_symmetry.space_group_name_H-M   'P 1'
#
loop_
_entity.id
_entity.type
_entity.pdbx_description
1 polymer ?
#
loop_
_entity_poly.entity_id
_entity_poly.type
_entity_poly.pdbx_seq_one_letter_code
_entity_poly.pdbx_strand_id
1 'polypeptide(L)'
;MMKKKTGLYFILLILLSGLLNEAVAQPFLLQSKGQAKPFSLNIYYGSGGKGAFVQYSGHKGIIPLTIKSCVTDTSDGNRFTSYIWNEVLEGKITGTYGLTEGLRTIEDAWYVRGRDQKKFILEHIEAPGKYDGVDQYLLHGTRIAFNHFYSDTLIFRYPDKSVHIIELPEIVQSGGARQSHIGDYNFDGYDDVAFSVSDAGMGVYQEFQIYVYDPVQKQFYRMKEPDYTKKSHCACLCDVRLDARKKELSTACRGGARWWRDVWKYKGRKLIYVRSEEVND
;
A
#
# COMPACT_ATOMS: atom_id res chain seq x y z
N MET A 1 -54.05 26.98 -36.42
CA MET A 1 -53.46 25.88 -37.21
C MET A 1 -52.13 25.50 -36.56
N MET A 2 -51.96 24.21 -36.26
CA MET A 2 -50.72 23.51 -35.85
C MET A 2 -50.16 23.64 -34.42
N LYS A 3 -50.27 22.51 -33.71
CA LYS A 3 -49.59 22.04 -32.50
C LYS A 3 -48.07 21.94 -32.65
N LYS A 4 -47.34 22.02 -31.53
CA LYS A 4 -46.20 21.18 -31.05
C LYS A 4 -45.39 22.03 -30.04
N LYS A 5 -44.82 21.56 -28.93
CA LYS A 5 -44.78 20.26 -28.25
C LYS A 5 -44.23 20.56 -26.84
N THR A 6 -44.71 19.80 -25.87
CA THR A 6 -44.16 19.63 -24.53
C THR A 6 -42.66 19.31 -24.55
N GLY A 7 -41.92 19.86 -23.59
CA GLY A 7 -40.50 19.62 -23.36
C GLY A 7 -40.16 19.86 -21.89
N LEU A 8 -40.67 18.96 -21.05
CA LEU A 8 -40.36 18.80 -19.64
C LEU A 8 -38.86 18.48 -19.50
N TYR A 9 -38.01 19.47 -19.21
CA TYR A 9 -36.63 19.20 -18.81
C TYR A 9 -36.61 18.90 -17.32
N PHE A 10 -36.55 17.60 -17.04
CA PHE A 10 -36.10 17.00 -15.79
C PHE A 10 -34.77 17.65 -15.40
N ILE A 11 -34.78 18.49 -14.36
CA ILE A 11 -33.56 18.80 -13.61
C ILE A 11 -33.24 17.52 -12.84
N LEU A 12 -32.36 16.69 -13.42
CA LEU A 12 -31.77 15.56 -12.74
C LEU A 12 -30.85 16.14 -11.66
N LEU A 13 -31.36 16.25 -10.44
CA LEU A 13 -30.53 16.37 -9.24
C LEU A 13 -29.61 15.15 -9.23
N ILE A 14 -28.36 15.32 -9.64
CA ILE A 14 -27.27 14.45 -9.23
C ILE A 14 -26.98 14.81 -7.76
N LEU A 15 -27.88 14.41 -6.87
CA LEU A 15 -27.55 14.09 -5.49
C LEU A 15 -26.79 12.76 -5.58
N LEU A 16 -25.53 12.81 -6.00
CA LEU A 16 -24.58 11.81 -5.55
C LEU A 16 -24.45 12.08 -4.06
N SER A 17 -25.25 11.35 -3.29
CA SER A 17 -25.05 11.15 -1.87
C SER A 17 -23.62 10.62 -1.71
N GLY A 18 -22.68 11.55 -1.48
CA GLY A 18 -21.40 11.28 -0.86
C GLY A 18 -21.65 10.83 0.58
N LEU A 19 -22.28 9.67 0.73
CA LEU A 19 -22.02 8.82 1.88
C LEU A 19 -20.58 8.37 1.69
N LEU A 20 -19.68 9.18 2.25
CA LEU A 20 -18.33 8.79 2.60
C LEU A 20 -18.47 7.58 3.52
N ASN A 21 -18.60 6.39 2.93
CA ASN A 21 -18.29 5.17 3.64
C ASN A 21 -16.80 5.26 3.88
N GLU A 22 -16.42 5.51 5.13
CA GLU A 22 -15.03 5.42 5.57
C GLU A 22 -14.54 4.05 5.11
N ALA A 23 -13.65 4.04 4.11
CA ALA A 23 -12.94 2.83 3.76
C ALA A 23 -12.30 2.32 5.04
N VAL A 24 -12.53 1.05 5.39
CA VAL A 24 -11.85 0.46 6.56
C VAL A 24 -10.38 0.38 6.17
N ALA A 25 -9.65 1.42 6.55
CA ALA A 25 -8.26 1.60 6.22
C ALA A 25 -7.42 1.04 7.36
N GLN A 26 -6.31 0.42 7.00
CA GLN A 26 -5.37 -0.15 7.96
C GLN A 26 -4.78 0.93 8.86
N PRO A 27 -4.39 0.60 10.09
CA PRO A 27 -4.46 -0.72 10.71
C PRO A 27 -5.87 -1.15 11.12
N PHE A 28 -6.09 -2.47 11.15
CA PHE A 28 -7.31 -3.03 11.74
C PHE A 28 -7.12 -3.29 13.24
N LEU A 29 -8.04 -2.77 14.05
CA LEU A 29 -8.12 -3.10 15.47
C LEU A 29 -8.93 -4.40 15.63
N LEU A 30 -8.27 -5.44 16.11
CA LEU A 30 -8.84 -6.78 16.30
C LEU A 30 -8.97 -7.11 17.79
N GLN A 31 -10.03 -7.81 18.18
CA GLN A 31 -10.25 -8.30 19.54
C GLN A 31 -10.57 -9.80 19.59
N SER A 32 -10.01 -10.51 20.56
CA SER A 32 -10.25 -11.95 20.72
C SER A 32 -11.64 -12.25 21.28
N LYS A 33 -12.36 -13.19 20.68
CA LYS A 33 -13.68 -13.67 21.13
C LYS A 33 -13.62 -14.80 22.16
N GLY A 34 -14.67 -14.86 22.99
CA GLY A 34 -14.98 -16.02 23.83
C GLY A 34 -14.00 -16.30 24.98
N GLN A 35 -13.16 -15.33 25.34
CA GLN A 35 -12.28 -15.42 26.49
C GLN A 35 -12.85 -14.61 27.66
N ALA A 36 -12.65 -15.09 28.90
CA ALA A 36 -13.01 -14.33 30.10
C ALA A 36 -12.24 -13.00 30.21
N LYS A 37 -11.05 -12.93 29.60
CA LYS A 37 -10.24 -11.73 29.44
C LYS A 37 -9.85 -11.60 27.96
N PRO A 38 -10.60 -10.84 27.16
CA PRO A 38 -10.24 -10.63 25.77
C PRO A 38 -8.96 -9.80 25.68
N PHE A 39 -8.17 -10.03 24.64
CA PHE A 39 -7.07 -9.15 24.25
C PHE A 39 -7.39 -8.48 22.91
N SER A 40 -6.79 -7.31 22.70
CA SER A 40 -6.90 -6.57 21.44
C SER A 40 -5.53 -6.26 20.88
N LEU A 41 -5.45 -6.14 19.56
CA LEU A 41 -4.23 -5.81 18.82
C LEU A 41 -4.57 -5.03 17.56
N ASN A 42 -3.67 -4.16 17.13
CA ASN A 42 -3.65 -3.63 15.77
C ASN A 42 -2.80 -4.54 14.89
N ILE A 43 -3.26 -4.82 13.68
CA ILE A 43 -2.46 -5.48 12.64
C ILE A 43 -2.19 -4.50 11.50
N TYR A 44 -0.92 -4.41 11.11
CA TYR A 44 -0.42 -3.57 10.03
C TYR A 44 0.21 -4.47 8.96
N TYR A 45 0.02 -4.15 7.68
CA TYR A 45 0.69 -4.83 6.57
C TYR A 45 0.56 -4.00 5.28
N GLY A 46 1.54 -4.08 4.38
CA GLY A 46 1.47 -3.47 3.05
C GLY A 46 1.10 -4.47 1.96
N SER A 47 1.43 -4.11 0.72
CA SER A 47 1.08 -4.89 -0.48
C SER A 47 1.49 -6.36 -0.37
N GLY A 48 0.55 -7.28 -0.67
CA GLY A 48 0.77 -8.72 -0.57
C GLY A 48 1.01 -9.24 0.85
N GLY A 49 0.65 -8.46 1.88
CA GLY A 49 0.87 -8.79 3.28
C GLY A 49 2.31 -8.58 3.75
N LYS A 50 3.14 -7.87 2.99
CA LYS A 50 4.54 -7.60 3.35
C LYS A 50 4.65 -6.51 4.43
N GLY A 51 5.82 -6.40 5.06
CA GLY A 51 6.07 -5.37 6.07
C GLY A 51 5.17 -5.46 7.31
N ALA A 52 4.63 -6.64 7.58
CA ALA A 52 3.57 -6.82 8.55
C ALA A 52 4.08 -6.88 9.99
N PHE A 53 3.27 -6.39 10.92
CA PHE A 53 3.49 -6.57 12.35
C PHE A 53 2.18 -6.41 13.13
N VAL A 54 2.16 -6.92 14.36
CA VAL A 54 1.06 -6.65 15.30
C VAL A 54 1.53 -5.82 16.48
N GLN A 55 0.62 -5.02 17.02
CA GLN A 55 0.83 -4.27 18.26
C GLN A 55 -0.34 -4.52 19.21
N TYR A 56 -0.09 -5.20 20.32
CA TYR A 56 -1.10 -5.47 21.34
C TYR A 56 -1.48 -4.20 22.09
N SER A 57 -2.77 -4.01 22.34
CA SER A 57 -3.27 -2.90 23.14
C SER A 57 -2.63 -2.90 24.54
N GLY A 58 -2.25 -1.73 25.02
CA GLY A 58 -1.53 -1.57 26.30
C GLY A 58 -0.04 -1.91 26.25
N HIS A 59 0.49 -2.36 25.10
CA HIS A 59 1.91 -2.69 24.93
C HIS A 59 2.59 -1.75 23.93
N LYS A 60 3.80 -1.29 24.27
CA LYS A 60 4.61 -0.46 23.37
C LYS A 60 5.39 -1.28 22.33
N GLY A 61 5.60 -2.57 22.60
CA GLY A 61 6.30 -3.47 21.70
C GLY A 61 5.47 -3.84 20.47
N ILE A 62 6.16 -4.12 19.38
CA ILE A 62 5.59 -4.71 18.17
C ILE A 62 6.11 -6.13 18.00
N ILE A 63 5.33 -6.98 17.34
CA ILE A 63 5.75 -8.33 16.99
C ILE A 63 5.82 -8.44 15.46
N PRO A 64 7.02 -8.66 14.89
CA PRO A 64 7.18 -8.80 13.44
C PRO A 64 6.43 -10.02 12.91
N LEU A 65 5.81 -9.84 11.75
CA LEU A 65 5.14 -10.90 11.01
C LEU A 65 5.85 -11.13 9.67
N THR A 66 5.99 -12.39 9.29
CA THR A 66 6.50 -12.78 7.96
C THR A 66 5.40 -13.45 7.16
N ILE A 67 5.14 -12.95 5.96
CA ILE A 67 4.11 -13.53 5.08
C ILE A 67 4.47 -14.98 4.74
N LYS A 68 3.52 -15.88 4.97
CA LYS A 68 3.60 -17.30 4.59
C LYS A 68 2.82 -17.57 3.31
N SER A 69 1.65 -16.95 3.16
CA SER A 69 0.84 -17.04 1.95
C SER A 69 -0.08 -15.82 1.82
N CYS A 70 -0.27 -15.36 0.59
CA CYS A 70 -1.27 -14.36 0.20
C CYS A 70 -2.01 -14.91 -1.00
N VAL A 71 -3.32 -15.08 -0.89
CA VAL A 71 -4.17 -15.63 -1.97
C VAL A 71 -5.34 -14.68 -2.16
N THR A 72 -5.52 -14.21 -3.40
CA THR A 72 -6.70 -13.44 -3.78
C THR A 72 -7.65 -14.35 -4.55
N ASP A 73 -8.88 -14.46 -4.04
CA ASP A 73 -10.00 -15.06 -4.75
C ASP A 73 -10.83 -13.97 -5.41
N THR A 74 -11.22 -14.21 -6.65
CA THR A 74 -12.08 -13.34 -7.46
C THR A 74 -13.30 -14.07 -7.98
N SER A 75 -13.63 -15.24 -7.44
CA SER A 75 -14.83 -15.98 -7.81
C SER A 75 -16.09 -15.18 -7.47
N ASP A 76 -17.16 -15.41 -8.23
CA ASP A 76 -18.51 -14.88 -7.96
C ASP A 76 -18.63 -13.34 -7.95
N GLY A 77 -17.68 -12.62 -8.56
CA GLY A 77 -17.72 -11.16 -8.68
C GLY A 77 -17.32 -10.41 -7.40
N ASN A 78 -17.00 -11.12 -6.33
CA ASN A 78 -16.41 -10.57 -5.11
C ASN A 78 -14.91 -10.81 -5.11
N ARG A 79 -14.15 -9.88 -4.51
CA ARG A 79 -12.70 -10.01 -4.34
C ARG A 79 -12.38 -10.15 -2.87
N PHE A 80 -11.85 -11.30 -2.48
CA PHE A 80 -11.35 -11.56 -1.14
C PHE A 80 -9.86 -11.84 -1.18
N THR A 81 -9.11 -11.31 -0.22
CA THR A 81 -7.68 -11.63 -0.08
C THR A 81 -7.43 -12.23 1.30
N SER A 82 -6.90 -13.44 1.31
CA SER A 82 -6.51 -14.15 2.51
C SER A 82 -5.00 -14.10 2.70
N TYR A 83 -4.59 -13.67 3.88
CA TYR A 83 -3.21 -13.59 4.32
C TYR A 83 -2.97 -14.56 5.47
N ILE A 84 -1.81 -15.24 5.44
CA ILE A 84 -1.32 -16.02 6.56
C ILE A 84 0.09 -15.55 6.86
N TRP A 85 0.33 -15.18 8.11
CA TRP A 85 1.64 -14.74 8.60
C TRP A 85 2.16 -15.63 9.71
N ASN A 86 3.47 -15.83 9.72
CA ASN A 86 4.17 -16.37 10.88
C ASN A 86 4.58 -15.23 11.81
N GLU A 87 4.29 -15.38 13.10
CA GLU A 87 4.84 -14.56 14.17
C GLU A 87 6.29 -14.97 14.40
N VAL A 88 7.23 -14.03 14.31
CA VAL A 88 8.67 -14.34 14.44
C VAL A 88 9.28 -13.56 15.59
N LEU A 89 9.71 -14.28 16.63
CA LEU A 89 10.45 -13.74 17.78
C LEU A 89 11.81 -14.41 17.85
N GLU A 90 12.88 -13.61 17.87
CA GLU A 90 14.27 -14.10 17.94
C GLU A 90 14.59 -15.16 16.87
N GLY A 91 14.03 -15.00 15.66
CA GLY A 91 14.21 -15.92 14.54
C GLY A 91 13.41 -17.23 14.64
N LYS A 92 12.59 -17.41 15.67
CA LYS A 92 11.72 -18.58 15.85
C LYS A 92 10.27 -18.22 15.55
N ILE A 93 9.57 -19.15 14.90
CA ILE A 93 8.12 -19.02 14.71
C ILE A 93 7.43 -19.31 16.04
N THR A 94 6.74 -18.32 16.59
CA THR A 94 6.07 -18.38 17.90
C THR A 94 4.54 -18.37 17.81
N GLY A 95 4.00 -18.22 16.61
CA GLY A 95 2.57 -18.19 16.34
C GLY A 95 2.25 -17.99 14.86
N THR A 96 0.97 -17.98 14.53
CA THR A 96 0.49 -17.77 13.16
C THR A 96 -0.78 -16.94 13.18
N TYR A 97 -0.84 -15.92 12.34
CA TYR A 97 -2.02 -15.08 12.14
C TYR A 97 -2.65 -15.39 10.78
N GLY A 98 -3.97 -15.34 10.73
CA GLY A 98 -4.73 -15.36 9.48
C GLY A 98 -5.72 -14.21 9.44
N LEU A 99 -5.87 -13.61 8.26
CA LEU A 99 -6.84 -12.56 8.00
C LEU A 99 -7.39 -12.73 6.58
N THR A 100 -8.70 -12.63 6.42
CA THR A 100 -9.35 -12.55 5.11
C THR A 100 -10.12 -11.25 5.03
N GLU A 101 -9.77 -10.42 4.05
CA GLU A 101 -10.42 -9.13 3.79
C GLU A 101 -11.21 -9.19 2.47
N GLY A 102 -12.39 -8.58 2.47
CA GLY A 102 -13.13 -8.20 1.28
C GLY A 102 -12.90 -6.73 0.91
N LEU A 103 -13.66 -6.20 -0.04
CA LEU A 103 -13.53 -4.81 -0.50
C LEU A 103 -13.70 -3.76 0.61
N ARG A 104 -14.46 -4.08 1.67
CA ARG A 104 -14.80 -3.14 2.76
C ARG A 104 -14.97 -3.78 4.13
N THR A 105 -14.58 -5.05 4.29
CA THR A 105 -14.89 -5.86 5.48
C THR A 105 -13.75 -6.81 5.78
N ILE A 106 -13.60 -7.15 7.06
CA ILE A 106 -12.85 -8.34 7.46
C ILE A 106 -13.86 -9.48 7.59
N GLU A 107 -13.67 -10.54 6.81
CA GLU A 107 -14.53 -11.72 6.81
C GLU A 107 -14.11 -12.73 7.88
N ASP A 108 -12.81 -12.92 8.05
CA ASP A 108 -12.25 -13.83 9.05
C ASP A 108 -10.93 -13.30 9.58
N ALA A 109 -10.70 -13.48 10.87
CA ALA A 109 -9.44 -13.16 11.52
C ALA A 109 -9.18 -14.14 12.67
N TRP A 110 -7.95 -14.64 12.77
CA TRP A 110 -7.58 -15.58 13.83
C TRP A 110 -6.09 -15.54 14.14
N TYR A 111 -5.77 -16.07 15.32
CA TYR A 111 -4.40 -16.26 15.79
C TYR A 111 -4.23 -17.65 16.40
N VAL A 112 -3.20 -18.39 16.01
CA VAL A 112 -2.78 -19.65 16.64
C VAL A 112 -1.47 -19.40 17.37
N ARG A 113 -1.49 -19.57 18.69
CA ARG A 113 -0.31 -19.39 19.53
C ARG A 113 0.59 -20.63 19.47
N GLY A 114 1.88 -20.44 19.20
CA GLY A 114 2.80 -21.56 18.97
C GLY A 114 3.05 -22.45 20.19
N ARG A 115 3.12 -21.86 21.40
CA ARG A 115 3.50 -22.59 22.63
C ARG A 115 2.50 -23.69 23.04
N ASP A 116 1.22 -23.52 22.74
CA ASP A 116 0.14 -24.41 23.17
C ASP A 116 -0.89 -24.70 22.07
N GLN A 117 -0.63 -24.22 20.84
CA GLN A 117 -1.51 -24.38 19.67
C GLN A 117 -2.93 -23.87 19.90
N LYS A 118 -3.14 -23.01 20.89
CA LYS A 118 -4.46 -22.44 21.17
C LYS A 118 -4.84 -21.47 20.04
N LYS A 119 -5.97 -21.73 19.38
CA LYS A 119 -6.57 -20.84 18.39
C LYS A 119 -7.48 -19.81 19.07
N PHE A 120 -7.33 -18.56 18.67
CA PHE A 120 -8.17 -17.43 19.05
C PHE A 120 -8.85 -16.91 17.80
N ILE A 121 -10.17 -16.80 17.85
CA ILE A 121 -10.94 -16.09 16.83
C ILE A 121 -10.90 -14.60 17.18
N LEU A 122 -10.61 -13.78 16.19
CA LEU A 122 -10.52 -12.34 16.32
C LEU A 122 -11.67 -11.69 15.54
N GLU A 123 -12.20 -10.60 16.06
CA GLU A 123 -13.15 -9.76 15.34
C GLU A 123 -12.58 -8.36 15.15
N HIS A 124 -12.89 -7.76 14.01
CA HIS A 124 -12.67 -6.34 13.82
C HIS A 124 -13.61 -5.55 14.75
N ILE A 125 -13.04 -4.62 15.51
CA ILE A 125 -13.79 -3.67 16.33
C ILE A 125 -13.46 -2.26 15.87
N GLU A 126 -14.44 -1.36 15.98
CA GLU A 126 -14.21 0.06 15.68
C GLU A 126 -13.18 0.65 16.66
N ALA A 127 -12.18 1.33 16.11
CA ALA A 127 -11.24 2.08 16.92
C ALA A 127 -11.95 3.29 17.56
N PRO A 128 -11.65 3.63 18.82
CA PRO A 128 -12.21 4.82 19.43
C PRO A 128 -11.65 6.09 18.78
N GLY A 129 -12.53 6.94 18.25
CA GLY A 129 -12.19 8.21 17.63
C GLY A 129 -12.13 8.15 16.11
N LYS A 130 -11.84 9.30 15.47
CA LYS A 130 -11.70 9.38 14.02
C LYS A 130 -10.37 8.76 13.59
N TYR A 131 -10.39 7.89 12.60
CA TYR A 131 -9.17 7.37 11.98
C TYR A 131 -8.31 8.53 11.47
N ASP A 132 -7.07 8.58 11.94
CA ASP A 132 -6.13 9.68 11.67
C ASP A 132 -5.38 9.51 10.36
N GLY A 133 -5.71 8.50 9.55
CA GLY A 133 -5.08 8.24 8.25
C GLY A 133 -3.71 7.57 8.34
N VAL A 134 -3.20 7.31 9.55
CA VAL A 134 -1.82 6.84 9.76
C VAL A 134 -1.74 5.34 9.57
N ASP A 135 -0.88 4.93 8.64
CA ASP A 135 -0.51 3.53 8.42
C ASP A 135 1.01 3.35 8.55
N GLN A 136 1.43 2.09 8.72
CA GLN A 136 2.80 1.77 9.06
C GLN A 136 3.26 0.42 8.53
N TYR A 137 4.53 0.33 8.16
CA TYR A 137 5.20 -0.92 7.80
C TYR A 137 6.41 -1.17 8.69
N LEU A 138 6.78 -2.44 8.81
CA LEU A 138 8.04 -2.89 9.37
C LEU A 138 8.85 -3.61 8.30
N LEU A 139 9.80 -2.91 7.68
CA LEU A 139 10.69 -3.47 6.66
C LEU A 139 12.13 -3.44 7.15
N HIS A 140 12.81 -4.59 7.13
CA HIS A 140 14.22 -4.73 7.54
C HIS A 140 14.53 -4.13 8.92
N GLY A 141 13.57 -4.27 9.85
CA GLY A 141 13.63 -3.70 11.21
C GLY A 141 13.33 -2.19 11.29
N THR A 142 13.12 -1.52 10.17
CA THR A 142 12.77 -0.10 10.09
C THR A 142 11.26 0.06 10.15
N ARG A 143 10.78 0.88 11.10
CA ARG A 143 9.37 1.26 11.18
C ARG A 143 9.13 2.47 10.30
N ILE A 144 8.31 2.28 9.27
CA ILE A 144 7.96 3.28 8.27
C ILE A 144 6.54 3.73 8.60
N ALA A 145 6.33 5.01 8.88
CA ALA A 145 5.01 5.56 9.20
C ALA A 145 4.67 6.66 8.20
N PHE A 146 3.44 6.65 7.70
CA PHE A 146 2.96 7.57 6.67
C PHE A 146 1.46 7.76 6.80
N ASN A 147 0.89 8.64 5.98
CA ASN A 147 -0.54 8.88 5.95
C ASN A 147 -1.11 8.76 4.53
N HIS A 148 -2.33 8.24 4.43
CA HIS A 148 -3.02 8.10 3.15
C HIS A 148 -3.76 9.36 2.69
N PHE A 149 -4.12 10.26 3.60
CA PHE A 149 -5.11 11.33 3.31
C PHE A 149 -4.77 12.71 3.89
N TYR A 150 -4.24 12.78 5.11
CA TYR A 150 -4.27 14.00 5.93
C TYR A 150 -2.90 14.61 6.22
N SER A 151 -1.82 13.93 5.83
CA SER A 151 -0.47 14.41 6.02
C SER A 151 0.45 13.88 4.92
N ASP A 152 1.43 14.68 4.53
CA ASP A 152 2.46 14.29 3.57
C ASP A 152 3.74 13.82 4.25
N THR A 153 3.74 13.75 5.59
CA THR A 153 4.89 13.30 6.37
C THR A 153 5.11 11.78 6.20
N LEU A 154 6.31 11.42 5.77
CA LEU A 154 6.86 10.07 5.81
C LEU A 154 7.98 9.98 6.85
N ILE A 155 7.89 9.02 7.77
CA ILE A 155 8.85 8.84 8.85
C ILE A 155 9.46 7.45 8.80
N PHE A 156 10.78 7.38 8.64
CA PHE A 156 11.57 6.17 8.86
C PHE A 156 12.16 6.20 10.26
N ARG A 157 11.90 5.18 11.08
CA ARG A 157 12.55 4.96 12.38
C ARG A 157 13.39 3.69 12.29
N TYR A 158 14.69 3.86 12.29
CA TYR A 158 15.65 2.78 12.08
C TYR A 158 16.00 2.05 13.39
N PRO A 159 16.50 0.80 13.31
CA PRO A 159 16.95 0.05 14.49
C PRO A 159 18.03 0.74 15.32
N ASP A 160 18.88 1.54 14.69
CA ASP A 160 19.91 2.34 15.35
C ASP A 160 19.36 3.60 16.07
N LYS A 161 18.04 3.76 16.09
CA LYS A 161 17.27 4.88 16.66
C LYS A 161 17.35 6.18 15.86
N SER A 162 18.04 6.19 14.71
CA SER A 162 17.96 7.33 13.80
C SER A 162 16.54 7.45 13.23
N VAL A 163 16.13 8.70 13.00
CA VAL A 163 14.80 9.03 12.49
C VAL A 163 14.96 9.96 11.30
N HIS A 164 14.45 9.54 10.13
CA HIS A 164 14.41 10.38 8.94
C HIS A 164 12.96 10.78 8.67
N ILE A 165 12.72 12.08 8.55
CA ILE A 165 11.41 12.64 8.23
C ILE A 165 11.52 13.26 6.84
N ILE A 166 10.57 12.91 5.97
CA ILE A 166 10.55 13.31 4.56
C ILE A 166 9.15 13.81 4.23
N GLU A 167 9.05 14.86 3.42
CA GLU A 167 7.79 15.32 2.85
C GLU A 167 7.53 14.59 1.53
N LEU A 168 6.43 13.85 1.45
CA LEU A 168 5.93 13.25 0.22
C LEU A 168 5.22 14.30 -0.66
N PRO A 169 4.96 14.00 -1.95
CA PRO A 169 4.16 14.88 -2.78
C PRO A 169 2.76 15.05 -2.21
N GLU A 170 2.24 16.27 -2.30
CA GLU A 170 0.89 16.63 -1.87
C GLU A 170 -0.17 15.85 -2.66
N ILE A 171 -1.25 15.47 -1.98
CA ILE A 171 -2.44 14.91 -2.61
C ILE A 171 -3.29 16.06 -3.16
N VAL A 172 -3.07 16.40 -4.42
CA VAL A 172 -3.74 17.55 -5.06
C VAL A 172 -5.15 17.25 -5.57
N GLN A 173 -5.48 15.97 -5.81
CA GLN A 173 -6.79 15.58 -6.30
C GLN A 173 -7.81 15.55 -5.14
N SER A 174 -8.96 16.20 -5.33
CA SER A 174 -10.03 16.22 -4.32
C SER A 174 -10.55 14.80 -4.06
N GLY A 175 -10.53 14.38 -2.78
CA GLY A 175 -10.88 13.01 -2.41
C GLY A 175 -9.84 11.96 -2.83
N GLY A 176 -8.67 12.38 -3.31
CA GLY A 176 -7.55 11.51 -3.61
C GLY A 176 -6.98 10.86 -2.34
N ALA A 177 -6.26 9.76 -2.55
CA ALA A 177 -5.57 9.03 -1.50
C ALA A 177 -4.18 8.63 -1.98
N ARG A 178 -3.17 8.85 -1.13
CA ARG A 178 -1.85 8.29 -1.37
C ARG A 178 -1.92 6.78 -1.31
N GLN A 179 -1.32 6.13 -2.30
CA GLN A 179 -1.12 4.69 -2.31
C GLN A 179 0.29 4.37 -1.81
N SER A 180 0.45 3.19 -1.24
CA SER A 180 1.71 2.68 -0.73
C SER A 180 1.97 1.28 -1.26
N HIS A 181 3.22 1.01 -1.59
CA HIS A 181 3.63 -0.17 -2.32
C HIS A 181 4.90 -0.77 -1.72
N ILE A 182 4.98 -2.10 -1.68
CA ILE A 182 6.19 -2.83 -1.27
C ILE A 182 6.63 -3.75 -2.40
N GLY A 183 7.88 -3.63 -2.82
CA GLY A 183 8.44 -4.44 -3.90
C GLY A 183 9.96 -4.25 -4.01
N ASP A 184 10.63 -5.13 -4.74
CA ASP A 184 12.08 -5.04 -5.01
C ASP A 184 12.30 -4.24 -6.30
N TYR A 185 12.46 -2.91 -6.17
CA TYR A 185 12.51 -1.99 -7.32
C TYR A 185 13.90 -1.91 -7.94
N ASN A 186 14.94 -2.36 -7.23
CA ASN A 186 16.32 -2.38 -7.70
C ASN A 186 16.81 -3.80 -8.10
N PHE A 187 16.01 -4.84 -7.85
CA PHE A 187 16.23 -6.26 -8.15
C PHE A 187 17.41 -6.89 -7.39
N ASP A 188 17.67 -6.44 -6.16
CA ASP A 188 18.73 -6.93 -5.28
C ASP A 188 18.27 -8.00 -4.27
N GLY A 189 16.97 -8.30 -4.23
CA GLY A 189 16.37 -9.29 -3.35
C GLY A 189 15.86 -8.75 -2.02
N TYR A 190 16.00 -7.44 -1.76
CA TYR A 190 15.42 -6.77 -0.59
C TYR A 190 14.15 -6.02 -0.99
N ASP A 191 13.14 -6.06 -0.12
CA ASP A 191 11.92 -5.28 -0.31
C ASP A 191 12.19 -3.79 -0.08
N ASP A 192 11.84 -2.97 -1.05
CA ASP A 192 11.82 -1.51 -0.95
C ASP A 192 10.39 -1.01 -0.66
N VAL A 193 10.24 0.31 -0.48
CA VAL A 193 8.93 0.95 -0.32
C VAL A 193 8.74 2.05 -1.36
N ALA A 194 7.53 2.18 -1.89
CA ALA A 194 7.15 3.30 -2.73
C ALA A 194 5.80 3.89 -2.33
N PHE A 195 5.61 5.16 -2.65
CA PHE A 195 4.38 5.89 -2.41
C PHE A 195 3.96 6.56 -3.71
N SER A 196 2.67 6.59 -4.00
CA SER A 196 2.15 7.25 -5.19
C SER A 196 0.92 8.09 -4.92
N VAL A 197 0.75 9.13 -5.72
CA VAL A 197 -0.46 9.95 -5.78
C VAL A 197 -0.88 10.10 -7.24
N SER A 198 -2.15 10.36 -7.50
CA SER A 198 -2.61 10.70 -8.86
C SER A 198 -1.92 11.96 -9.36
N ASP A 199 -1.64 12.03 -10.66
CA ASP A 199 -1.05 13.22 -11.27
C ASP A 199 -1.88 14.48 -11.02
N ALA A 200 -1.18 15.61 -10.98
CA ALA A 200 -1.79 16.91 -10.70
C ALA A 200 -2.68 17.46 -11.81
N GLY A 201 -2.67 16.84 -12.99
CA GLY A 201 -3.53 17.20 -14.10
C GLY A 201 -4.89 16.51 -13.97
N MET A 202 -5.11 15.51 -14.80
CA MET A 202 -6.41 14.84 -14.93
C MET A 202 -6.51 13.58 -14.06
N GLY A 203 -5.46 13.25 -13.29
CA GLY A 203 -5.43 12.05 -12.45
C GLY A 203 -5.46 10.74 -13.26
N VAL A 204 -4.91 10.78 -14.47
CA VAL A 204 -4.84 9.68 -15.44
C VAL A 204 -3.78 8.64 -15.12
N TYR A 205 -2.70 9.01 -14.41
CA TYR A 205 -1.67 8.08 -13.95
C TYR A 205 -1.25 8.40 -12.51
N GLN A 206 -0.50 7.48 -11.90
CA GLN A 206 0.06 7.62 -10.56
C GLN A 206 1.54 8.03 -10.63
N GLU A 207 1.93 9.05 -9.88
CA GLU A 207 3.32 9.49 -9.76
C GLU A 207 3.97 8.85 -8.54
N PHE A 208 5.08 8.13 -8.73
CA PHE A 208 5.73 7.38 -7.66
C PHE A 208 6.94 8.11 -7.07
N GLN A 209 7.08 8.03 -5.76
CA GLN A 209 8.35 8.17 -5.05
C GLN A 209 8.79 6.82 -4.49
N ILE A 210 9.96 6.35 -4.91
CA ILE A 210 10.51 5.04 -4.51
C ILE A 210 11.68 5.27 -3.55
N TYR A 211 11.71 4.51 -2.46
CA TYR A 211 12.76 4.50 -1.45
C TYR A 211 13.35 3.10 -1.38
N VAL A 212 14.60 2.98 -1.82
CA VAL A 212 15.33 1.72 -1.95
C VAL A 212 16.10 1.42 -0.68
N TYR A 213 16.03 0.19 -0.19
CA TYR A 213 16.80 -0.26 0.98
C TYR A 213 18.25 -0.52 0.60
N ASP A 214 19.19 0.06 1.34
CA ASP A 214 20.62 -0.26 1.24
C ASP A 214 20.96 -1.25 2.37
N PRO A 215 21.21 -2.54 2.08
CA PRO A 215 21.49 -3.53 3.12
C PRO A 215 22.85 -3.33 3.80
N VAL A 216 23.77 -2.59 3.18
CA VAL A 216 25.08 -2.24 3.77
C VAL A 216 24.91 -1.14 4.81
N GLN A 217 24.18 -0.08 4.45
CA GLN A 217 23.92 1.04 5.35
C GLN A 217 22.75 0.78 6.31
N LYS A 218 21.94 -0.25 6.03
CA LYS A 218 20.68 -0.59 6.70
C LYS A 218 19.69 0.58 6.73
N GLN A 219 19.69 1.38 5.67
CA GLN A 219 18.87 2.58 5.54
C GLN A 219 18.22 2.67 4.17
N PHE A 220 17.09 3.37 4.09
CA PHE A 220 16.43 3.67 2.84
C PHE A 220 16.98 4.96 2.23
N TYR A 221 17.10 4.98 0.91
CA TYR A 221 17.41 6.18 0.14
C TYR A 221 16.41 6.37 -1.00
N ARG A 222 16.09 7.62 -1.31
CA ARG A 222 15.21 7.92 -2.44
C ARG A 222 15.89 7.50 -3.75
N MET A 223 15.18 6.73 -4.56
CA MET A 223 15.59 6.40 -5.93
C MET A 223 15.74 7.68 -6.73
N LYS A 224 16.90 7.85 -7.37
CA LYS A 224 17.14 8.99 -8.25
C LYS A 224 16.40 8.78 -9.57
N GLU A 225 15.59 9.75 -9.96
CA GLU A 225 14.95 9.76 -11.26
C GLU A 225 15.96 9.88 -12.41
N PRO A 226 15.72 9.21 -13.55
CA PRO A 226 16.56 9.32 -14.73
C PRO A 226 16.42 10.70 -15.39
N ASP A 227 17.35 11.01 -16.31
CA ASP A 227 17.20 12.15 -17.21
C ASP A 227 16.19 11.80 -18.30
N TYR A 228 14.96 12.32 -18.18
CA TYR A 228 13.87 12.03 -19.11
C TYR A 228 13.99 12.77 -20.45
N THR A 229 14.88 13.77 -20.59
CA THR A 229 14.84 14.72 -21.70
C THR A 229 15.31 14.18 -23.05
N LYS A 230 15.93 12.99 -23.09
CA LYS A 230 16.68 12.53 -24.27
C LYS A 230 16.09 11.34 -25.00
N LYS A 231 15.33 10.47 -24.32
CA LYS A 231 14.98 9.14 -24.87
C LYS A 231 13.62 8.59 -24.42
N SER A 232 13.14 8.98 -23.24
CA SER A 232 11.87 8.51 -22.70
C SER A 232 10.72 9.42 -23.10
N HIS A 233 9.52 8.86 -23.14
CA HIS A 233 8.30 9.63 -23.37
C HIS A 233 7.68 10.14 -22.08
N CYS A 234 7.87 9.41 -20.98
CA CYS A 234 7.45 9.82 -19.66
C CYS A 234 8.44 10.82 -19.06
N ALA A 235 7.90 11.70 -18.20
CA ALA A 235 8.65 12.73 -17.51
C ALA A 235 8.76 12.49 -15.99
N CYS A 236 8.27 11.34 -15.52
CA CYS A 236 8.28 10.95 -14.12
C CYS A 236 8.33 9.42 -13.96
N LEU A 237 8.50 8.95 -12.73
CA LEU A 237 8.24 7.57 -12.35
C LEU A 237 6.72 7.34 -12.29
N CYS A 238 6.09 7.36 -13.45
CA CYS A 238 4.64 7.27 -13.60
C CYS A 238 4.19 5.80 -13.77
N ASP A 239 3.10 5.38 -13.14
CA ASP A 239 2.52 4.02 -13.22
C ASP A 239 3.56 2.89 -13.20
N VAL A 240 4.40 2.91 -12.15
CA VAL A 240 5.55 2.00 -12.06
C VAL A 240 5.11 0.55 -11.99
N ARG A 241 5.73 -0.30 -12.81
CA ARG A 241 5.58 -1.77 -12.78
C ARG A 241 6.95 -2.45 -12.78
N LEU A 242 7.01 -3.63 -12.17
CA LEU A 242 8.23 -4.43 -12.05
C LEU A 242 8.10 -5.74 -12.84
N ASP A 243 9.10 -6.04 -13.67
CA ASP A 243 9.32 -7.35 -14.25
C ASP A 243 10.54 -8.00 -13.56
N ALA A 244 10.26 -8.78 -12.51
CA ALA A 244 11.30 -9.45 -11.72
C ALA A 244 12.11 -10.47 -12.54
N ARG A 245 11.52 -11.07 -13.59
CA ARG A 245 12.23 -12.06 -14.43
C ARG A 245 13.28 -11.38 -15.30
N LYS A 246 12.94 -10.23 -15.87
CA LYS A 246 13.86 -9.44 -16.71
C LYS A 246 14.72 -8.46 -15.92
N LYS A 247 14.41 -8.25 -14.64
CA LYS A 247 14.97 -7.18 -13.79
C LYS A 247 14.79 -5.81 -14.43
N GLU A 248 13.57 -5.55 -14.89
CA GLU A 248 13.20 -4.32 -15.57
C GLU A 248 12.11 -3.59 -14.77
N LEU A 249 12.30 -2.28 -14.61
CA LEU A 249 11.29 -1.37 -14.10
C LEU A 249 10.69 -0.64 -15.30
N SER A 250 9.37 -0.57 -15.40
CA SER A 250 8.69 0.21 -16.44
C SER A 250 7.89 1.35 -15.84
N THR A 251 7.86 2.48 -16.55
CA THR A 251 6.97 3.61 -16.29
C THR A 251 5.98 3.73 -17.43
N ALA A 252 4.73 4.11 -17.14
CA ALA A 252 3.71 4.37 -18.15
C ALA A 252 3.07 5.74 -17.95
N CYS A 253 2.79 6.42 -19.05
CA CYS A 253 2.25 7.77 -19.05
C CYS A 253 1.50 8.07 -20.33
N ARG A 254 0.70 9.13 -20.29
CA ARG A 254 -0.08 9.60 -21.44
C ARG A 254 0.59 10.79 -22.11
N GLY A 255 0.89 10.67 -23.40
CA GLY A 255 1.36 11.74 -24.27
C GLY A 255 0.31 12.09 -25.32
N GLY A 256 -0.48 13.13 -25.08
CA GLY A 256 -1.63 13.48 -25.93
C GLY A 256 -2.71 12.39 -25.90
N ALA A 257 -3.05 11.83 -27.06
CA ALA A 257 -4.02 10.74 -27.17
C ALA A 257 -3.39 9.33 -27.09
N ARG A 258 -2.08 9.23 -26.84
CA ARG A 258 -1.32 7.97 -26.86
C ARG A 258 -0.79 7.63 -25.48
N TRP A 259 -0.63 6.35 -25.22
CA TRP A 259 0.05 5.85 -24.04
C TRP A 259 1.43 5.34 -24.41
N TRP A 260 2.39 5.65 -23.54
CA TRP A 260 3.78 5.24 -23.68
C TRP A 260 4.18 4.41 -22.48
N ARG A 261 5.04 3.43 -22.72
CA ARG A 261 5.72 2.66 -21.69
C ARG A 261 7.23 2.76 -21.90
N ASP A 262 7.93 3.39 -20.97
CA ASP A 262 9.38 3.39 -20.93
C ASP A 262 9.89 2.27 -20.02
N VAL A 263 11.01 1.66 -20.39
CA VAL A 263 11.61 0.53 -19.66
C VAL A 263 13.03 0.87 -19.26
N TRP A 264 13.36 0.53 -18.01
CA TRP A 264 14.57 0.91 -17.32
C TRP A 264 15.20 -0.32 -16.65
N LYS A 265 16.53 -0.31 -16.55
CA LYS A 265 17.30 -1.23 -15.70
C LYS A 265 17.99 -0.47 -14.59
N TYR A 266 17.96 -1.01 -13.39
CA TYR A 266 18.68 -0.42 -12.26
C TYR A 266 20.14 -0.86 -12.26
N LYS A 267 21.08 0.09 -12.27
CA LYS A 267 22.52 -0.19 -12.19
C LYS A 267 23.26 0.93 -11.49
N GLY A 268 24.04 0.59 -10.46
CA GLY A 268 24.89 1.55 -9.75
C GLY A 268 24.12 2.76 -9.20
N ARG A 269 22.96 2.50 -8.57
CA ARG A 269 22.04 3.51 -8.01
C ARG A 269 21.39 4.44 -9.04
N LYS A 270 21.34 4.04 -10.32
CA LYS A 270 20.76 4.81 -11.41
C LYS A 270 19.82 3.93 -12.24
N LEU A 271 18.75 4.54 -12.74
CA LEU A 271 17.93 3.96 -13.79
C LEU A 271 18.59 4.22 -15.15
N ILE A 272 18.83 3.14 -15.89
CA ILE A 272 19.42 3.16 -17.23
C ILE A 272 18.31 2.85 -18.21
N TYR A 273 18.06 3.78 -19.12
CA TYR A 273 17.06 3.63 -20.19
C TYR A 273 17.37 2.40 -21.05
N VAL A 274 16.35 1.60 -21.33
CA VAL A 274 16.42 0.44 -22.23
C VAL A 274 15.68 0.71 -23.53
N ARG A 275 14.39 1.01 -23.44
CA ARG A 275 13.49 1.19 -24.59
C ARG A 275 12.23 1.95 -24.19
N SER A 276 11.48 2.39 -25.20
CA SER A 276 10.13 2.93 -25.09
C SER A 276 9.25 2.30 -26.15
N GLU A 277 7.98 2.10 -25.84
CA GLU A 277 6.96 1.57 -26.75
C GLU A 277 5.63 2.30 -26.56
N GLU A 278 4.93 2.55 -27.67
CA GLU A 278 3.52 2.95 -27.63
C GLU A 278 2.69 1.72 -27.23
N VAL A 279 1.76 1.89 -26.30
CA VAL A 279 0.88 0.83 -25.81
C VAL A 279 -0.57 1.19 -26.08
N ASN A 280 -1.34 0.19 -26.50
CA ASN A 280 -2.79 0.32 -26.59
C ASN A 280 -3.38 -0.05 -25.23
N ASP A 281 -4.28 0.80 -24.71
CA ASP A 281 -5.15 0.47 -23.58
C ASP A 281 -6.16 -0.62 -23.96
#